data_AF-A0A507FL67-F1
#
_entry.id   AF-A0A507FL67-F1
#
_cell.length_a   1.000
_cell.length_b   1.000
_cell.length_c   1.000
_cell.angle_alpha   90.00
_cell.angle_beta   90.00
_cell.angle_gamma   90.00
#
_symmetry.space_group_name_H-M   'P 1'
#
loop_
_entity.id
_entity.type
_entity.pdbx_description
1 polymer ?
#
loop_
_entity_poly.entity_id
_entity_poly.type
_entity_poly.pdbx_seq_one_letter_code
_entity_poly.pdbx_strand_id
1 'polypeptide(L)'
;MYKYCSKYCCSAWFGSASEYAAISETQPLNATLNAHPGQSFPPELAAAVAVVDRDAKALSAEDFFSSRSSFEAFSLLVYSPLIEAQRVAASAFVDVTERDAVPVNSHVIDCGVFLLKSRDHEIQRGSAAALGNLAVIANNQTLIVIRGALEHLVSIMATGDSDAQCNAVGCITNLATHDENKDRIARSGALDPLVKLALSSDLRVQRNATGALLNMTHTIDNRHQLVAAGAIPILVQLLNSPDYDVQYYSTTSLSNIAVDVEHRIFLAKSEPSIVASLIRLTDSPALKVQCQATLALRNLASDEYFQLEIVKHNGLVPLHHLLQSRIPQIILAAVACIRNISIHPNNETPIVHAKFLPQLLELLSIDNLEIQCHAMSTIRNLASSDENKIKIFQAGAVERIGDLLRLKDGIVNDSVKSEMTACLAVLALVDEVKPSLFRNLKYLIRLTLTTSNIDVKTNAAAAIGNCATNLSDAKGLAVFQKYWKEIRKYVITFMSCDDVSLQHIGIWTLVQLISGNEELKMKIASDATLLNLIEEVGQKQKASLHQNGSARGSQGRNETQTETVNSMLLGSNYSAEELSHTLLQELHQ
;
A
#
# COMPACT_ATOMS: atom_id res chain seq x y z
N MET A 1 6.14 4.79 5.11
CA MET A 1 6.34 5.99 4.27
C MET A 1 5.12 6.91 4.38
N TYR A 2 4.71 7.22 5.62
CA TYR A 2 3.61 8.12 5.99
C TYR A 2 4.22 9.14 6.94
N LYS A 3 4.21 10.42 6.54
CA LYS A 3 4.65 11.65 7.22
C LYS A 3 5.57 12.43 6.29
N TYR A 4 5.02 13.39 5.55
CA TYR A 4 5.65 14.66 5.16
C TYR A 4 4.66 15.41 4.25
N CYS A 5 3.63 16.02 4.84
CA CYS A 5 2.89 17.18 4.28
C CYS A 5 1.82 17.70 5.25
N SER A 6 2.17 17.90 6.52
CA SER A 6 1.31 18.60 7.48
C SER A 6 2.17 19.44 8.39
N LYS A 7 2.45 20.66 7.94
CA LYS A 7 2.83 21.83 8.74
C LYS A 7 3.27 22.89 7.75
N TYR A 8 2.42 23.88 7.50
CA TYR A 8 2.72 25.31 7.42
C TYR A 8 1.43 26.02 6.99
N CYS A 9 1.15 27.18 7.61
CA CYS A 9 -0.03 28.05 7.45
C CYS A 9 -1.29 27.69 8.25
N CYS A 10 -1.20 27.81 9.58
CA CYS A 10 -2.37 28.10 10.41
C CYS A 10 -1.91 28.94 11.62
N SER A 11 -1.66 30.23 11.41
CA SER A 11 -1.47 31.22 12.48
C SER A 11 -1.31 32.65 11.93
N ALA A 12 -2.39 33.22 11.43
CA ALA A 12 -2.67 34.67 11.37
C ALA A 12 -4.11 34.80 10.85
N TRP A 13 -4.87 35.81 11.28
CA TRP A 13 -6.31 36.01 11.02
C TRP A 13 -7.29 35.40 12.05
N PHE A 14 -6.97 35.55 13.35
CA PHE A 14 -8.05 35.80 14.32
C PHE A 14 -8.12 37.31 14.57
N GLY A 15 -8.91 38.00 13.74
CA GLY A 15 -9.42 39.33 14.04
C GLY A 15 -10.75 39.21 14.79
N SER A 16 -10.93 40.01 15.83
CA SER A 16 -12.02 39.98 16.82
C SER A 16 -13.44 39.94 16.23
N ALA A 17 -14.23 38.98 16.70
CA ALA A 17 -15.62 38.71 16.32
C ALA A 17 -16.66 39.71 16.86
N SER A 18 -16.32 40.99 17.05
CA SER A 18 -17.21 41.96 17.73
C SER A 18 -17.56 43.23 16.95
N GLU A 19 -17.11 43.41 15.70
CA GLU A 19 -17.40 44.64 14.92
C GLU A 19 -18.32 44.46 13.71
N TYR A 20 -18.81 43.26 13.42
CA TYR A 20 -19.75 43.00 12.30
C TYR A 20 -21.14 42.53 12.72
N ALA A 21 -21.49 42.65 14.00
CA ALA A 21 -22.79 42.24 14.56
C ALA A 21 -23.97 43.16 14.19
N ALA A 22 -23.83 44.07 13.21
CA ALA A 22 -24.83 45.10 12.91
C ALA A 22 -25.48 45.00 11.51
N ILE A 23 -25.36 43.87 10.80
CA ILE A 23 -25.99 43.69 9.47
C ILE A 23 -27.07 42.58 9.49
N SER A 24 -27.33 41.93 10.63
CA SER A 24 -28.40 40.93 10.75
C SER A 24 -29.74 41.56 11.14
N GLU A 25 -30.31 42.41 10.28
CA GLU A 25 -31.73 42.77 10.36
C GLU A 25 -32.19 43.41 9.05
N THR A 26 -32.30 42.60 8.00
CA THR A 26 -33.17 42.96 6.86
C THR A 26 -34.30 41.94 6.81
N GLN A 27 -35.50 42.43 7.15
CA GLN A 27 -36.76 41.70 7.03
C GLN A 27 -36.96 41.21 5.59
N PRO A 28 -37.64 40.07 5.38
CA PRO A 28 -38.01 39.63 4.04
C PRO A 28 -38.96 40.68 3.43
N LEU A 29 -38.50 41.35 2.36
CA LEU A 29 -39.36 42.18 1.53
C LEU A 29 -40.38 41.28 0.83
N ASN A 30 -41.55 41.14 1.45
CA ASN A 30 -42.75 40.62 0.81
C ASN A 30 -43.21 41.60 -0.29
N ALA A 31 -42.63 41.48 -1.47
CA ALA A 31 -43.18 42.06 -2.69
C ALA A 31 -43.35 40.92 -3.71
N THR A 32 -44.60 40.49 -3.86
CA THR A 32 -45.06 39.64 -4.97
C THR A 32 -44.83 40.39 -6.28
N LEU A 33 -43.65 40.22 -6.88
CA LEU A 33 -43.33 40.69 -8.22
C LEU A 33 -43.18 39.48 -9.14
N ASN A 34 -44.30 39.01 -9.67
CA ASN A 34 -44.31 38.14 -10.85
C ASN A 34 -44.00 39.02 -12.07
N ALA A 35 -42.73 39.07 -12.50
CA ALA A 35 -42.34 39.75 -13.73
C ALA A 35 -42.22 38.75 -14.89
N HIS A 36 -42.92 39.05 -15.99
CA HIS A 36 -42.79 38.38 -17.29
C HIS A 36 -41.51 38.83 -18.03
N PRO A 37 -41.05 38.10 -19.07
CA PRO A 37 -39.82 38.44 -19.79
C PRO A 37 -39.92 39.83 -20.43
N GLY A 38 -38.98 40.73 -20.09
CA GLY A 38 -38.86 42.06 -20.70
C GLY A 38 -39.07 43.27 -19.78
N GLN A 39 -39.23 43.10 -18.46
CA GLN A 39 -39.20 44.24 -17.53
C GLN A 39 -37.76 44.65 -17.17
N SER A 40 -37.48 45.96 -17.21
CA SER A 40 -36.26 46.56 -16.67
C SER A 40 -36.16 46.29 -15.17
N PHE A 41 -34.98 45.88 -14.69
CA PHE A 41 -34.72 45.72 -13.26
C PHE A 41 -35.11 46.98 -12.47
N PRO A 42 -35.60 46.84 -11.23
CA PRO A 42 -35.65 47.95 -10.28
C PRO A 42 -34.31 48.68 -10.23
N PRO A 43 -34.26 50.02 -10.02
CA PRO A 43 -33.03 50.80 -10.11
C PRO A 43 -31.87 50.26 -9.27
N GLU A 44 -32.17 49.76 -8.06
CA GLU A 44 -31.18 49.16 -7.16
C GLU A 44 -30.59 47.85 -7.72
N LEU A 45 -31.44 46.98 -8.29
CA LEU A 45 -30.98 45.75 -8.94
C LEU A 45 -30.26 46.05 -10.25
N ALA A 46 -30.69 47.04 -11.03
CA ALA A 46 -30.00 47.48 -12.24
C ALA A 46 -28.58 48.00 -11.93
N ALA A 47 -28.44 48.77 -10.85
CA ALA A 47 -27.13 49.23 -10.37
C ALA A 47 -26.25 48.04 -9.92
N ALA A 48 -26.82 47.09 -9.19
CA ALA A 48 -26.10 45.88 -8.76
C ALA A 48 -25.64 45.02 -9.96
N VAL A 49 -26.51 44.81 -10.96
CA VAL A 49 -26.15 44.12 -12.22
C VAL A 49 -24.98 44.83 -12.90
N ALA A 50 -25.03 46.16 -13.03
CA ALA A 50 -23.95 46.90 -13.68
C ALA A 50 -22.60 46.79 -12.93
N VAL A 51 -22.63 46.77 -11.59
CA VAL A 51 -21.43 46.56 -10.78
C VAL A 51 -20.89 45.14 -10.98
N VAL A 52 -21.75 44.12 -10.84
CA VAL A 52 -21.35 42.72 -10.96
C VAL A 52 -20.83 42.39 -12.36
N ASP A 53 -21.51 42.82 -13.42
CA ASP A 53 -21.09 42.57 -14.81
C ASP A 53 -19.73 43.20 -15.14
N ARG A 54 -19.46 44.40 -14.61
CA ARG A 54 -18.20 45.09 -14.78
C ARG A 54 -17.08 44.39 -14.00
N ASP A 55 -17.34 44.12 -12.72
CA ASP A 55 -16.32 43.67 -11.77
C ASP A 55 -15.99 42.19 -11.97
N ALA A 56 -16.97 41.33 -12.25
CA ALA A 56 -16.74 39.91 -12.55
C ALA A 56 -15.82 39.72 -13.76
N LYS A 57 -15.81 40.69 -14.70
CA LYS A 57 -14.95 40.67 -15.87
C LYS A 57 -13.58 41.30 -15.63
N ALA A 58 -13.46 42.23 -14.69
CA ALA A 58 -12.26 43.04 -14.50
C ALA A 58 -11.39 42.58 -13.32
N LEU A 59 -11.99 42.01 -12.28
CA LEU A 59 -11.32 41.67 -11.03
C LEU A 59 -10.90 40.19 -10.99
N SER A 60 -9.94 39.90 -10.10
CA SER A 60 -9.66 38.53 -9.63
C SER A 60 -10.78 38.05 -8.70
N ALA A 61 -10.86 36.74 -8.44
CA ALA A 61 -11.81 36.22 -7.46
C ALA A 61 -11.55 36.77 -6.06
N GLU A 62 -10.28 36.91 -5.65
CA GLU A 62 -9.92 37.48 -4.36
C GLU A 62 -10.43 38.92 -4.22
N ASP A 63 -10.18 39.76 -5.23
CA ASP A 63 -10.60 41.16 -5.24
C ASP A 63 -12.13 41.29 -5.30
N PHE A 64 -12.79 40.45 -6.12
CA PHE A 64 -14.25 40.48 -6.25
C PHE A 64 -14.96 40.13 -4.94
N PHE A 65 -14.53 39.06 -4.26
CA PHE A 65 -15.16 38.62 -3.01
C PHE A 65 -14.72 39.43 -1.77
N SER A 66 -13.58 40.12 -1.84
CA SER A 66 -13.11 41.00 -0.75
C SER A 66 -13.61 42.44 -0.89
N SER A 67 -13.97 42.85 -2.11
CA SER A 67 -14.54 44.16 -2.40
C SER A 67 -15.95 44.28 -1.82
N ARG A 68 -16.13 45.20 -0.89
CA ARG A 68 -17.44 45.45 -0.25
C ARG A 68 -18.51 45.77 -1.29
N SER A 69 -18.22 46.65 -2.26
CA SER A 69 -19.22 47.06 -3.26
C SER A 69 -19.61 45.91 -4.19
N SER A 70 -18.62 45.11 -4.62
CA SER A 70 -18.83 44.03 -5.56
C SER A 70 -19.56 42.86 -4.89
N PHE A 71 -19.16 42.51 -3.66
CA PHE A 71 -19.81 41.44 -2.90
C PHE A 71 -21.21 41.83 -2.40
N GLU A 72 -21.44 43.07 -1.96
CA GLU A 72 -22.80 43.53 -1.58
C GLU A 72 -23.74 43.50 -2.79
N ALA A 73 -23.29 43.99 -3.96
CA ALA A 73 -24.06 43.92 -5.20
C ALA A 73 -24.35 42.48 -5.61
N PHE A 74 -23.34 41.60 -5.58
CA PHE A 74 -23.49 40.18 -5.86
C PHE A 74 -24.50 39.51 -4.93
N SER A 75 -24.35 39.70 -3.61
CA SER A 75 -25.25 39.17 -2.58
C SER A 75 -26.69 39.65 -2.78
N LEU A 76 -26.87 40.93 -3.13
CA LEU A 76 -28.20 41.48 -3.43
C LEU A 76 -28.87 40.76 -4.61
N LEU A 77 -28.11 40.45 -5.67
CA LEU A 77 -28.63 39.69 -6.81
C LEU A 77 -28.95 38.24 -6.43
N VAL A 78 -28.11 37.60 -5.62
CA VAL A 78 -28.29 36.22 -5.14
C VAL A 78 -29.58 36.08 -4.34
N TYR A 79 -29.80 36.95 -3.36
CA TYR A 79 -30.97 36.86 -2.47
C TYR A 79 -32.23 37.56 -3.03
N SER A 80 -32.16 38.09 -4.26
CA SER A 80 -33.31 38.68 -4.94
C SER A 80 -34.40 37.64 -5.20
N PRO A 81 -35.69 38.00 -5.10
CA PRO A 81 -36.78 37.10 -5.50
C PRO A 81 -36.88 36.94 -7.03
N LEU A 82 -36.19 37.76 -7.82
CA LEU A 82 -36.24 37.72 -9.29
C LEU A 82 -35.25 36.67 -9.84
N ILE A 83 -35.78 35.69 -10.58
CA ILE A 83 -34.98 34.63 -11.23
C ILE A 83 -33.94 35.24 -12.18
N GLU A 84 -34.28 36.28 -12.94
CA GLU A 84 -33.33 36.92 -13.85
C GLU A 84 -32.14 37.57 -13.11
N ALA A 85 -32.37 38.11 -11.90
CA ALA A 85 -31.28 38.66 -11.09
C ALA A 85 -30.36 37.53 -10.56
N GLN A 86 -30.96 36.43 -10.11
CA GLN A 86 -30.21 35.25 -9.67
C GLN A 86 -29.43 34.60 -10.81
N ARG A 87 -29.93 34.61 -12.05
CA ARG A 87 -29.19 34.14 -13.23
C ARG A 87 -27.94 34.96 -13.50
N VAL A 88 -28.04 36.29 -13.43
CA VAL A 88 -26.88 37.18 -13.54
C VAL A 88 -25.87 36.87 -12.44
N ALA A 89 -26.33 36.70 -11.19
CA ALA A 89 -25.45 36.31 -10.09
C ALA A 89 -24.78 34.96 -10.34
N ALA A 90 -25.52 33.92 -10.75
CA ALA A 90 -24.96 32.60 -11.01
C ALA A 90 -23.91 32.63 -12.14
N SER A 91 -24.18 33.36 -13.22
CA SER A 91 -23.23 33.54 -14.32
C SER A 91 -21.96 34.24 -13.85
N ALA A 92 -22.09 35.36 -13.12
CA ALA A 92 -20.95 36.07 -12.58
C ALA A 92 -20.14 35.21 -11.59
N PHE A 93 -20.82 34.36 -10.81
CA PHE A 93 -20.15 33.48 -9.87
C PHE A 93 -19.27 32.45 -10.57
N VAL A 94 -19.75 31.88 -11.69
CA VAL A 94 -18.94 31.00 -12.55
C VAL A 94 -17.77 31.77 -13.15
N ASP A 95 -18.02 32.91 -13.78
CA ASP A 95 -17.00 33.72 -14.46
C ASP A 95 -15.84 34.11 -13.52
N VAL A 96 -16.17 34.46 -12.28
CA VAL A 96 -15.19 34.84 -11.27
C VAL A 96 -14.40 33.61 -10.80
N THR A 97 -15.08 32.51 -10.47
CA THR A 97 -14.42 31.33 -9.88
C THR A 97 -13.66 30.46 -10.89
N GLU A 98 -13.97 30.56 -12.18
CA GLU A 98 -13.25 29.84 -13.24
C GLU A 98 -11.84 30.40 -13.50
N ARG A 99 -11.62 31.69 -13.21
CA ARG A 99 -10.34 32.37 -13.46
C ARG A 99 -9.26 31.98 -12.45
N ASP A 100 -9.63 32.02 -11.17
CA ASP A 100 -8.73 31.73 -10.06
C ASP A 100 -9.50 31.14 -8.86
N ALA A 101 -9.00 30.01 -8.37
CA ALA A 101 -9.53 29.39 -7.17
C ALA A 101 -8.87 30.03 -5.94
N VAL A 102 -9.68 30.71 -5.10
CA VAL A 102 -9.21 31.43 -3.92
C VAL A 102 -9.89 30.93 -2.64
N PRO A 103 -9.25 31.03 -1.47
CA PRO A 103 -9.94 30.83 -0.21
C PRO A 103 -11.04 31.89 -0.05
N VAL A 104 -12.26 31.47 0.28
CA VAL A 104 -13.39 32.38 0.49
C VAL A 104 -13.99 32.23 1.89
N ASN A 105 -14.64 33.28 2.37
CA ASN A 105 -15.34 33.25 3.64
C ASN A 105 -16.70 32.52 3.52
N SER A 106 -17.36 32.27 4.66
CA SER A 106 -18.62 31.52 4.67
C SER A 106 -19.75 32.19 3.90
N HIS A 107 -19.80 33.52 3.83
CA HIS A 107 -20.90 34.23 3.16
C HIS A 107 -20.89 33.99 1.64
N VAL A 108 -19.72 33.88 1.03
CA VAL A 108 -19.59 33.50 -0.39
C VAL A 108 -20.14 32.08 -0.62
N ILE A 109 -19.80 31.15 0.28
CA ILE A 109 -20.32 29.78 0.22
C ILE A 109 -21.84 29.76 0.45
N ASP A 110 -22.36 30.56 1.39
CA ASP A 110 -23.79 30.69 1.66
C ASP A 110 -24.54 31.18 0.42
N CYS A 111 -23.97 32.13 -0.34
CA CYS A 111 -24.53 32.58 -1.62
C CYS A 111 -24.59 31.44 -2.64
N GLY A 112 -23.50 30.68 -2.79
CA GLY A 112 -23.48 29.51 -3.68
C GLY A 112 -24.53 28.48 -3.29
N VAL A 113 -24.58 28.08 -2.02
CA VAL A 113 -25.57 27.13 -1.51
C VAL A 113 -27.01 27.65 -1.68
N PHE A 114 -27.23 28.95 -1.53
CA PHE A 114 -28.54 29.56 -1.79
C PHE A 114 -28.95 29.39 -3.26
N LEU A 115 -28.08 29.74 -4.21
CA LEU A 115 -28.34 29.56 -5.64
C LEU A 115 -28.53 28.09 -6.01
N LEU A 116 -27.82 27.17 -5.34
CA LEU A 116 -27.92 25.72 -5.57
C LEU A 116 -29.32 25.15 -5.22
N LYS A 117 -30.07 25.84 -4.37
CA LYS A 117 -31.46 25.53 -3.99
C LYS A 117 -32.50 26.01 -5.00
N SER A 118 -32.09 26.77 -6.01
CA SER A 118 -33.00 27.31 -7.01
C SER A 118 -33.71 26.19 -7.77
N ARG A 119 -34.96 26.45 -8.17
CA ARG A 119 -35.73 25.56 -9.06
C ARG A 119 -35.40 25.79 -10.54
N ASP A 120 -34.66 26.86 -10.83
CA ASP A 120 -34.19 27.16 -12.17
C ASP A 120 -32.90 26.37 -12.46
N HIS A 121 -32.94 25.56 -13.52
CA HIS A 121 -31.84 24.67 -13.87
C HIS A 121 -30.56 25.41 -14.26
N GLU A 122 -30.67 26.61 -14.84
CA GLU A 122 -29.51 27.40 -15.24
C GLU A 122 -28.78 27.95 -14.01
N ILE A 123 -29.53 28.49 -13.04
CA ILE A 123 -28.99 28.95 -11.76
C ILE A 123 -28.33 27.80 -11.01
N GLN A 124 -29.03 26.67 -10.90
CA GLN A 124 -28.56 25.50 -10.18
C GLN A 124 -27.28 24.91 -10.79
N ARG A 125 -27.22 24.83 -12.13
CA ARG A 125 -26.04 24.38 -12.89
C ARG A 125 -24.85 25.34 -12.71
N GLY A 126 -25.10 26.65 -12.79
CA GLY A 126 -24.07 27.67 -12.58
C GLY A 126 -23.51 27.64 -11.16
N SER A 127 -24.38 27.52 -10.15
CA SER A 127 -23.94 27.39 -8.76
C SER A 127 -23.11 26.12 -8.52
N ALA A 128 -23.53 24.97 -9.08
CA ALA A 128 -22.76 23.73 -8.96
C ALA A 128 -21.36 23.85 -9.58
N ALA A 129 -21.22 24.53 -10.73
CA ALA A 129 -19.93 24.81 -11.35
C ALA A 129 -19.06 25.71 -10.47
N ALA A 130 -19.59 26.84 -10.01
CA ALA A 130 -18.84 27.80 -9.21
C ALA A 130 -18.37 27.20 -7.87
N LEU A 131 -19.24 26.43 -7.19
CA LEU A 131 -18.86 25.69 -5.98
C LEU A 131 -17.82 24.60 -6.28
N GLY A 132 -17.91 23.95 -7.44
CA GLY A 132 -16.92 22.96 -7.89
C GLY A 132 -15.54 23.58 -8.12
N ASN A 133 -15.48 24.78 -8.72
CA ASN A 133 -14.25 25.55 -8.89
C ASN A 133 -13.65 25.95 -7.55
N LEU A 134 -14.47 26.45 -6.62
CA LEU A 134 -14.01 26.80 -5.27
C LEU A 134 -13.56 25.57 -4.46
N ALA A 135 -14.14 24.39 -4.70
CA ALA A 135 -13.78 23.15 -4.03
C ALA A 135 -12.38 22.62 -4.39
N VAL A 136 -11.66 23.25 -5.34
CA VAL A 136 -10.23 22.98 -5.56
C VAL A 136 -9.38 23.39 -4.35
N ILE A 137 -9.85 24.38 -3.56
CA ILE A 137 -9.15 24.88 -2.38
C ILE A 137 -9.60 24.14 -1.12
N ALA A 138 -8.65 23.53 -0.41
CA ALA A 138 -8.90 22.75 0.81
C ALA A 138 -9.76 23.49 1.85
N ASN A 139 -9.50 24.78 2.10
CA ASN A 139 -10.26 25.58 3.06
C ASN A 139 -11.75 25.70 2.70
N ASN A 140 -12.08 25.72 1.41
CA ASN A 140 -13.45 25.84 0.94
C ASN A 140 -14.19 24.50 1.02
N GLN A 141 -13.48 23.38 0.82
CA GLN A 141 -14.07 22.04 0.77
C GLN A 141 -14.91 21.73 2.01
N THR A 142 -14.36 21.94 3.21
CA THR A 142 -15.07 21.68 4.46
C THR A 142 -16.24 22.66 4.66
N LEU A 143 -16.07 23.93 4.29
CA LEU A 143 -17.13 24.94 4.38
C LEU A 143 -18.33 24.60 3.49
N ILE A 144 -18.10 24.23 2.24
CA ILE A 144 -19.15 23.84 1.28
C ILE A 144 -19.99 22.68 1.84
N VAL A 145 -19.34 21.68 2.42
CA VAL A 145 -20.03 20.53 3.01
C VAL A 145 -20.80 20.91 4.27
N ILE A 146 -20.20 21.67 5.19
CA ILE A 146 -20.86 22.10 6.44
C ILE A 146 -22.06 23.01 6.17
N ARG A 147 -22.03 23.81 5.10
CA ARG A 147 -23.15 24.67 4.68
C ARG A 147 -24.28 23.92 3.98
N GLY A 148 -24.18 22.60 3.82
CA GLY A 148 -25.29 21.76 3.35
C GLY A 148 -25.40 21.64 1.84
N ALA A 149 -24.30 21.83 1.09
CA ALA A 149 -24.33 21.70 -0.36
C ALA A 149 -24.65 20.27 -0.84
N LEU A 150 -24.26 19.24 -0.07
CA LEU A 150 -24.29 17.84 -0.51
C LEU A 150 -25.69 17.37 -0.93
N GLU A 151 -26.74 17.68 -0.17
CA GLU A 151 -28.11 17.26 -0.49
C GLU A 151 -28.55 17.78 -1.87
N HIS A 152 -28.23 19.03 -2.18
CA HIS A 152 -28.59 19.64 -3.46
C HIS A 152 -27.72 19.15 -4.61
N LEU A 153 -26.42 18.92 -4.39
CA LEU A 153 -25.54 18.28 -5.37
C LEU A 153 -26.05 16.87 -5.72
N VAL A 154 -26.48 16.10 -4.72
CA VAL A 154 -27.08 14.77 -4.91
C VAL A 154 -28.38 14.84 -5.72
N SER A 155 -29.24 15.82 -5.43
CA SER A 155 -30.45 16.06 -6.22
C SER A 155 -30.13 16.37 -7.70
N ILE A 156 -29.10 17.19 -7.95
CA ILE A 156 -28.67 17.53 -9.31
C ILE A 156 -28.14 16.30 -10.06
N MET A 157 -27.40 15.40 -9.40
CA MET A 157 -26.94 14.14 -10.00
C MET A 157 -28.10 13.25 -10.49
N ALA A 158 -29.27 13.36 -9.88
CA ALA A 158 -30.46 12.61 -10.28
C ALA A 158 -31.20 13.22 -11.48
N THR A 159 -30.81 14.43 -11.93
CA THR A 159 -31.38 15.06 -13.14
C THR A 159 -30.93 14.32 -14.40
N GLY A 160 -31.56 14.60 -15.54
CA GLY A 160 -31.15 14.06 -16.84
C GLY A 160 -30.20 14.97 -17.64
N ASP A 161 -29.82 16.13 -17.09
CA ASP A 161 -28.96 17.11 -17.78
C ASP A 161 -27.48 16.77 -17.55
N SER A 162 -26.78 16.37 -18.62
CA SER A 162 -25.38 15.96 -18.55
C SER A 162 -24.44 17.08 -18.07
N ASP A 163 -24.72 18.35 -18.39
CA ASP A 163 -23.88 19.45 -17.92
C ASP A 163 -24.08 19.71 -16.42
N ALA A 164 -25.33 19.68 -15.95
CA ALA A 164 -25.64 19.80 -14.52
C ALA A 164 -25.05 18.61 -13.72
N GLN A 165 -25.20 17.38 -14.22
CA GLN A 165 -24.57 16.20 -13.65
C GLN A 165 -23.05 16.35 -13.62
N CYS A 166 -22.42 16.79 -14.71
CA CYS A 166 -20.97 16.95 -14.79
C CYS A 166 -20.45 17.90 -13.70
N ASN A 167 -21.11 19.06 -13.54
CA ASN A 167 -20.74 20.05 -12.54
C ASN A 167 -20.96 19.55 -11.11
N ALA A 168 -22.11 18.92 -10.84
CA ALA A 168 -22.42 18.40 -9.51
C ALA A 168 -21.48 17.27 -9.09
N VAL A 169 -21.24 16.30 -9.98
CA VAL A 169 -20.30 15.21 -9.75
C VAL A 169 -18.88 15.76 -9.60
N GLY A 170 -18.44 16.67 -10.48
CA GLY A 170 -17.12 17.29 -10.40
C GLY A 170 -16.88 18.03 -9.07
N CYS A 171 -17.90 18.74 -8.58
CA CYS A 171 -17.87 19.35 -7.25
C CYS A 171 -17.68 18.28 -6.16
N ILE A 172 -18.48 17.20 -6.16
CA ILE A 172 -18.32 16.10 -5.20
C ILE A 172 -16.93 15.45 -5.30
N THR A 173 -16.39 15.26 -6.50
CA THR A 173 -15.04 14.70 -6.72
C THR A 173 -13.98 15.54 -6.01
N ASN A 174 -14.05 16.88 -6.16
CA ASN A 174 -13.14 17.81 -5.50
C ASN A 174 -13.32 17.79 -3.97
N LEU A 175 -14.57 17.82 -3.48
CA LEU A 175 -14.89 17.74 -2.06
C LEU A 175 -14.38 16.45 -1.41
N ALA A 176 -14.42 15.33 -2.13
CA ALA A 176 -13.98 14.02 -1.67
C ALA A 176 -12.45 13.89 -1.54
N THR A 177 -11.67 14.87 -1.98
CA THR A 177 -10.22 14.86 -1.73
C THR A 177 -9.87 15.16 -0.27
N HIS A 178 -10.76 15.82 0.48
CA HIS A 178 -10.58 16.12 1.90
C HIS A 178 -11.05 14.95 2.77
N ASP A 179 -10.19 14.45 3.67
CA ASP A 179 -10.51 13.29 4.50
C ASP A 179 -11.75 13.51 5.39
N GLU A 180 -11.92 14.70 5.98
CA GLU A 180 -13.09 15.03 6.83
C GLU A 180 -14.43 15.02 6.08
N ASN A 181 -14.40 15.17 4.76
CA ASN A 181 -15.61 15.24 3.94
C ASN A 181 -16.10 13.87 3.50
N LYS A 182 -15.20 12.89 3.34
CA LYS A 182 -15.53 11.57 2.76
C LYS A 182 -16.69 10.90 3.50
N ASP A 183 -16.62 10.88 4.84
CA ASP A 183 -17.68 10.26 5.65
C ASP A 183 -19.02 11.01 5.56
N ARG A 184 -18.98 12.33 5.35
CA ARG A 184 -20.20 13.14 5.15
C ARG A 184 -20.81 12.89 3.77
N ILE A 185 -19.97 12.74 2.74
CA ILE A 185 -20.37 12.39 1.37
C ILE A 185 -20.99 10.99 1.34
N ALA A 186 -20.37 10.03 2.03
CA ALA A 186 -20.89 8.66 2.10
C ALA A 186 -22.29 8.62 2.74
N ARG A 187 -22.48 9.37 3.83
CA ARG A 187 -23.78 9.50 4.53
C ARG A 187 -24.81 10.38 3.82
N SER A 188 -24.44 11.15 2.80
CA SER A 188 -25.37 12.05 2.10
C SER A 188 -26.19 11.35 1.02
N GLY A 189 -26.05 10.04 0.85
CA GLY A 189 -26.69 9.29 -0.25
C GLY A 189 -26.06 9.56 -1.62
N ALA A 190 -24.84 10.11 -1.67
CA ALA A 190 -24.17 10.41 -2.92
C ALA A 190 -23.63 9.17 -3.65
N LEU A 191 -23.38 8.06 -2.93
CA LEU A 191 -22.72 6.89 -3.50
C LEU A 191 -23.56 6.20 -4.58
N ASP A 192 -24.86 5.98 -4.38
CA ASP A 192 -25.70 5.32 -5.40
C ASP A 192 -25.78 6.11 -6.71
N PRO A 193 -26.03 7.44 -6.70
CA PRO A 193 -25.95 8.25 -7.93
C PRO A 193 -24.57 8.23 -8.57
N LEU A 194 -23.49 8.30 -7.80
CA LEU A 194 -22.12 8.24 -8.34
C LEU A 194 -21.85 6.92 -9.05
N VAL A 195 -22.25 5.79 -8.45
CA VAL A 195 -22.12 4.45 -9.06
C VAL A 195 -22.90 4.38 -10.37
N LYS A 196 -24.13 4.92 -10.40
CA LYS A 196 -24.93 4.97 -11.63
C LYS A 196 -24.30 5.87 -12.71
N LEU A 197 -23.82 7.06 -12.34
CA LEU A 197 -23.22 8.02 -13.27
C LEU A 197 -21.84 7.60 -13.79
N ALA A 198 -21.17 6.65 -13.15
CA ALA A 198 -19.96 6.02 -13.69
C ALA A 198 -20.22 5.26 -15.01
N LEU A 199 -21.49 4.93 -15.32
CA LEU A 199 -21.90 4.39 -16.63
C LEU A 199 -22.49 5.45 -17.58
N SER A 200 -22.33 6.74 -17.30
CA SER A 200 -22.80 7.80 -18.19
C SER A 200 -22.15 7.70 -19.57
N SER A 201 -22.92 8.02 -20.61
CA SER A 201 -22.42 8.16 -21.98
C SER A 201 -21.62 9.47 -22.18
N ASP A 202 -21.78 10.46 -21.30
CA ASP A 202 -20.94 11.65 -21.28
C ASP A 202 -19.62 11.34 -20.55
N LEU A 203 -18.51 11.39 -21.27
CA LEU A 203 -17.18 11.05 -20.76
C LEU A 203 -16.74 11.96 -19.60
N ARG A 204 -17.16 13.24 -19.57
CA ARG A 204 -16.82 14.16 -18.47
C ARG A 204 -17.51 13.72 -17.19
N VAL A 205 -18.80 13.37 -17.28
CA VAL A 205 -19.58 12.82 -16.16
C VAL A 205 -18.96 11.50 -15.69
N GLN A 206 -18.63 10.60 -16.62
CA GLN A 206 -18.02 9.32 -16.28
C GLN A 206 -16.66 9.47 -15.59
N ARG A 207 -15.79 10.36 -16.07
CA ARG A 207 -14.49 10.65 -15.44
C ARG A 207 -14.66 11.23 -14.05
N ASN A 208 -15.54 12.22 -13.88
CA ASN A 208 -15.81 12.81 -12.57
C ASN A 208 -16.35 11.76 -11.60
N ALA A 209 -17.31 10.94 -12.04
CA ALA A 209 -17.94 9.91 -11.21
C ALA A 209 -16.92 8.86 -10.77
N THR A 210 -16.14 8.30 -11.70
CA THR A 210 -15.10 7.33 -11.36
C THR A 210 -13.98 7.93 -10.49
N GLY A 211 -13.63 9.20 -10.69
CA GLY A 211 -12.72 9.94 -9.81
C GLY A 211 -13.27 10.11 -8.39
N ALA A 212 -14.57 10.41 -8.24
CA ALA A 212 -15.22 10.47 -6.93
C ALA A 212 -15.23 9.10 -6.25
N LEU A 213 -15.59 8.03 -6.98
CA LEU A 213 -15.55 6.66 -6.45
C LEU A 213 -14.14 6.30 -5.97
N LEU A 214 -13.10 6.65 -6.73
CA LEU A 214 -11.70 6.47 -6.31
C LEU A 214 -11.41 7.19 -4.99
N ASN A 215 -11.71 8.49 -4.89
CA ASN A 215 -11.45 9.28 -3.68
C ASN A 215 -12.14 8.69 -2.44
N MET A 216 -13.29 8.05 -2.64
CA MET A 216 -14.07 7.37 -1.60
C MET A 216 -13.51 6.00 -1.18
N THR A 217 -12.50 5.43 -1.85
CA THR A 217 -11.90 4.13 -1.48
C THR A 217 -10.79 4.20 -0.42
N HIS A 218 -10.44 5.40 0.07
CA HIS A 218 -9.28 5.56 0.94
C HIS A 218 -9.50 5.07 2.38
N THR A 219 -10.74 5.06 2.89
CA THR A 219 -11.06 4.57 4.24
C THR A 219 -11.82 3.24 4.14
N ILE A 220 -11.66 2.37 5.15
CA ILE A 220 -12.33 1.08 5.19
C ILE A 220 -13.85 1.22 5.18
N ASP A 221 -14.41 2.11 6.00
CA ASP A 221 -15.86 2.34 6.09
C ASP A 221 -16.47 2.82 4.78
N ASN A 222 -15.75 3.66 4.03
CA ASN A 222 -16.23 4.15 2.73
C ASN A 222 -16.09 3.08 1.64
N ARG A 223 -15.06 2.20 1.70
CA ARG A 223 -15.01 1.02 0.82
C ARG A 223 -16.19 0.09 1.05
N HIS A 224 -16.54 -0.19 2.31
CA HIS A 224 -17.69 -1.03 2.65
C HIS A 224 -19.00 -0.42 2.11
N GLN A 225 -19.19 0.89 2.29
CA GLN A 225 -20.37 1.58 1.76
C GLN A 225 -20.42 1.59 0.22
N LEU A 226 -19.28 1.77 -0.46
CA LEU A 226 -19.20 1.67 -1.93
C LEU A 226 -19.56 0.27 -2.43
N VAL A 227 -19.08 -0.77 -1.76
CA VAL A 227 -19.42 -2.16 -2.09
C VAL A 227 -20.91 -2.42 -1.87
N ALA A 228 -21.47 -1.92 -0.77
CA ALA A 228 -22.91 -1.99 -0.51
C ALA A 228 -23.75 -1.25 -1.56
N ALA A 229 -23.25 -0.13 -2.10
CA ALA A 229 -23.86 0.62 -3.20
C ALA A 229 -23.68 -0.04 -4.58
N GLY A 230 -23.08 -1.24 -4.66
CA GLY A 230 -22.92 -1.98 -5.91
C GLY A 230 -21.83 -1.45 -6.83
N ALA A 231 -20.79 -0.79 -6.29
CA ALA A 231 -19.72 -0.22 -7.11
C ALA A 231 -18.87 -1.29 -7.84
N ILE A 232 -18.70 -2.49 -7.27
CA ILE A 232 -17.77 -3.51 -7.80
C ILE A 232 -18.09 -3.91 -9.25
N PRO A 233 -19.30 -4.38 -9.61
CA PRO A 233 -19.60 -4.80 -10.98
C PRO A 233 -19.38 -3.67 -12.00
N ILE A 234 -19.71 -2.44 -11.61
CA ILE A 234 -19.53 -1.24 -12.44
C ILE A 234 -18.05 -0.96 -12.67
N LEU A 235 -17.24 -0.97 -11.62
CA LEU A 235 -15.79 -0.75 -11.73
C LEU A 235 -15.10 -1.85 -12.55
N VAL A 236 -15.53 -3.11 -12.43
CA VAL A 236 -15.01 -4.24 -13.24
C VAL A 236 -15.39 -4.06 -14.71
N GLN A 237 -16.63 -3.68 -15.01
CA GLN A 237 -17.04 -3.35 -16.37
C GLN A 237 -16.17 -2.25 -16.99
N LEU A 238 -15.88 -1.19 -16.21
CA LEU A 238 -15.11 -0.03 -16.64
C LEU A 238 -13.61 -0.29 -16.85
N LEU A 239 -13.09 -1.45 -16.45
CA LEU A 239 -11.76 -1.93 -16.87
C LEU A 239 -11.64 -2.11 -18.40
N ASN A 240 -12.77 -2.17 -19.10
CA ASN A 240 -12.83 -2.23 -20.57
C ASN A 240 -13.08 -0.87 -21.23
N SER A 241 -13.13 0.23 -20.47
CA SER A 241 -13.34 1.57 -21.03
C SER A 241 -12.25 1.91 -22.05
N PRO A 242 -12.55 2.57 -23.19
CA PRO A 242 -11.52 3.05 -24.10
C PRO A 242 -10.74 4.25 -23.53
N ASP A 243 -11.22 4.87 -22.45
CA ASP A 243 -10.61 6.04 -21.83
C ASP A 243 -9.63 5.67 -20.72
N TYR A 244 -8.38 6.14 -20.82
CA TYR A 244 -7.33 5.79 -19.87
C TYR A 244 -7.52 6.40 -18.47
N ASP A 245 -8.23 7.53 -18.33
CA ASP A 245 -8.51 8.10 -17.00
C ASP A 245 -9.57 7.25 -16.29
N VAL A 246 -10.65 6.91 -16.99
CA VAL A 246 -11.70 6.00 -16.48
C VAL A 246 -11.13 4.63 -16.13
N GLN A 247 -10.30 4.04 -17.01
CA GLN A 247 -9.59 2.78 -16.70
C GLN A 247 -8.72 2.92 -15.46
N TYR A 248 -7.94 4.00 -15.36
CA TYR A 248 -7.04 4.24 -14.23
C TYR A 248 -7.81 4.39 -12.92
N TYR A 249 -8.84 5.23 -12.87
CA TYR A 249 -9.66 5.43 -11.68
C TYR A 249 -10.37 4.14 -11.26
N SER A 250 -10.90 3.38 -12.21
CA SER A 250 -11.58 2.10 -11.93
C SER A 250 -10.61 1.04 -11.42
N THR A 251 -9.43 0.91 -12.05
CA THR A 251 -8.38 -0.02 -11.63
C THR A 251 -7.83 0.33 -10.25
N THR A 252 -7.62 1.63 -9.97
CA THR A 252 -7.16 2.10 -8.66
C THR A 252 -8.20 1.84 -7.58
N SER A 253 -9.48 2.09 -7.87
CA SER A 253 -10.58 1.82 -6.95
C SER A 253 -10.66 0.33 -6.59
N LEU A 254 -10.60 -0.56 -7.59
CA LEU A 254 -10.59 -2.01 -7.36
C LEU A 254 -9.33 -2.46 -6.60
N SER A 255 -8.17 -1.88 -6.89
CA SER A 255 -6.94 -2.14 -6.15
C SER A 255 -7.07 -1.79 -4.67
N ASN A 256 -7.72 -0.66 -4.34
CA ASN A 256 -7.96 -0.23 -2.96
C ASN A 256 -9.02 -1.11 -2.28
N ILE A 257 -10.08 -1.50 -2.99
CA ILE A 257 -11.10 -2.45 -2.52
C ILE A 257 -10.49 -3.82 -2.21
N ALA A 258 -9.56 -4.30 -3.04
CA ALA A 258 -8.87 -5.58 -2.86
C ALA A 258 -7.92 -5.62 -1.65
N VAL A 259 -7.71 -4.52 -0.93
CA VAL A 259 -6.96 -4.53 0.34
C VAL A 259 -7.71 -5.30 1.42
N ASP A 260 -9.05 -5.26 1.43
CA ASP A 260 -9.87 -5.93 2.43
C ASP A 260 -10.20 -7.37 2.04
N VAL A 261 -10.07 -8.31 2.99
CA VAL A 261 -10.33 -9.74 2.75
C VAL A 261 -11.78 -10.03 2.37
N GLU A 262 -12.75 -9.36 3.00
CA GLU A 262 -14.18 -9.55 2.70
C GLU A 262 -14.51 -9.17 1.25
N HIS A 263 -13.92 -8.09 0.76
CA HIS A 263 -14.10 -7.64 -0.62
C HIS A 263 -13.42 -8.57 -1.63
N ARG A 264 -12.24 -9.14 -1.30
CA ARG A 264 -11.61 -10.16 -2.15
C ARG A 264 -12.46 -11.43 -2.25
N ILE A 265 -13.06 -11.88 -1.14
CA ILE A 265 -14.01 -13.00 -1.14
C ILE A 265 -15.23 -12.69 -2.02
N PHE A 266 -15.76 -11.46 -1.95
CA PHE A 266 -16.86 -11.04 -2.82
C PHE A 266 -16.44 -11.06 -4.29
N LEU A 267 -15.34 -10.41 -4.65
CA LEU A 267 -14.78 -10.37 -6.00
C LEU A 267 -14.56 -11.77 -6.59
N ALA A 268 -14.05 -12.71 -5.80
CA ALA A 268 -13.83 -14.10 -6.22
C ALA A 268 -15.15 -14.80 -6.60
N LYS A 269 -16.26 -14.45 -5.95
CA LYS A 269 -17.59 -15.05 -6.17
C LYS A 269 -18.39 -14.38 -7.27
N SER A 270 -18.33 -13.05 -7.35
CA SER A 270 -19.19 -12.26 -8.24
C SER A 270 -18.53 -11.86 -9.56
N GLU A 271 -17.20 -11.75 -9.61
CA GLU A 271 -16.48 -11.15 -10.74
C GLU A 271 -15.44 -12.10 -11.36
N PRO A 272 -15.86 -13.19 -12.04
CA PRO A 272 -14.94 -14.19 -12.60
C PRO A 272 -14.00 -13.63 -13.68
N SER A 273 -14.34 -12.49 -14.29
CA SER A 273 -13.54 -11.85 -15.35
C SER A 273 -12.48 -10.88 -14.84
N ILE A 274 -12.43 -10.59 -13.52
CA ILE A 274 -11.55 -9.55 -12.98
C ILE A 274 -10.07 -9.86 -13.24
N VAL A 275 -9.64 -11.11 -13.02
CA VAL A 275 -8.24 -11.52 -13.20
C VAL A 275 -7.81 -11.36 -14.65
N ALA A 276 -8.59 -11.88 -15.61
CA ALA A 276 -8.32 -11.73 -17.03
C ALA A 276 -8.28 -10.26 -17.48
N SER A 277 -9.20 -9.45 -16.96
CA SER A 277 -9.27 -8.01 -17.28
C SER A 277 -8.05 -7.25 -16.76
N LEU A 278 -7.64 -7.51 -15.52
CA LEU A 278 -6.45 -6.89 -14.94
C LEU A 278 -5.17 -7.35 -15.64
N ILE A 279 -5.04 -8.64 -15.99
CA ILE A 279 -3.91 -9.16 -16.77
C ILE A 279 -3.82 -8.43 -18.11
N ARG A 280 -4.92 -8.27 -18.84
CA ARG A 280 -4.92 -7.50 -20.10
C ARG A 280 -4.46 -6.04 -19.89
N LEU A 281 -4.86 -5.41 -18.79
CA LEU A 281 -4.44 -4.04 -18.48
C LEU A 281 -2.96 -3.92 -18.09
N THR A 282 -2.28 -5.01 -17.75
CA THR A 282 -0.82 -5.00 -17.57
C THR A 282 -0.06 -4.73 -18.88
N ASP A 283 -0.70 -4.91 -20.04
CA ASP A 283 -0.15 -4.53 -21.36
C ASP A 283 -0.70 -3.18 -21.87
N SER A 284 -1.35 -2.38 -21.01
CA SER A 284 -1.86 -1.07 -21.39
C SER A 284 -0.71 -0.12 -21.78
N PRO A 285 -0.84 0.67 -22.86
CA PRO A 285 0.16 1.67 -23.23
C PRO A 285 0.22 2.84 -22.22
N ALA A 286 -0.82 3.00 -21.40
CA ALA A 286 -0.82 3.99 -20.32
C ALA A 286 -0.12 3.40 -19.08
N LEU A 287 1.11 3.83 -18.82
CA LEU A 287 1.95 3.34 -17.71
C LEU A 287 1.27 3.39 -16.34
N LYS A 288 0.42 4.42 -16.10
CA LYS A 288 -0.36 4.53 -14.86
C LYS A 288 -1.39 3.40 -14.70
N VAL A 289 -2.02 2.97 -15.79
CA VAL A 289 -2.99 1.86 -15.81
C VAL A 289 -2.24 0.54 -15.64
N GLN A 290 -1.15 0.35 -16.38
CA GLN A 290 -0.29 -0.84 -16.28
C GLN A 290 0.23 -1.07 -14.85
N CYS A 291 0.78 -0.02 -14.22
CA CYS A 291 1.26 -0.08 -12.85
C CYS A 291 0.12 -0.45 -11.88
N GLN A 292 -1.02 0.23 -11.99
CA GLN A 292 -2.13 0.01 -11.08
C GLN A 292 -2.81 -1.35 -11.25
N ALA A 293 -2.90 -1.87 -12.47
CA ALA A 293 -3.42 -3.20 -12.74
C ALA A 293 -2.54 -4.26 -12.07
N THR A 294 -1.22 -4.08 -12.13
CA THR A 294 -0.25 -4.95 -11.47
C THR A 294 -0.38 -4.88 -9.93
N LEU A 295 -0.59 -3.70 -9.37
CA LEU A 295 -0.86 -3.52 -7.93
C LEU A 295 -2.19 -4.14 -7.50
N ALA A 296 -3.23 -4.06 -8.33
CA ALA A 296 -4.50 -4.73 -8.09
C ALA A 296 -4.34 -6.25 -8.07
N LEU A 297 -3.62 -6.82 -9.05
CA LEU A 297 -3.27 -8.25 -9.08
C LEU A 297 -2.47 -8.66 -7.83
N ARG A 298 -1.50 -7.86 -7.39
CA ARG A 298 -0.75 -8.09 -6.15
C ARG A 298 -1.68 -8.17 -4.93
N ASN A 299 -2.60 -7.20 -4.81
CA ASN A 299 -3.51 -7.14 -3.67
C ASN A 299 -4.48 -8.33 -3.67
N LEU A 300 -5.01 -8.71 -4.84
CA LEU A 300 -5.79 -9.95 -5.00
C LEU A 300 -5.00 -11.19 -4.61
N ALA A 301 -3.74 -11.31 -5.07
CA ALA A 301 -2.83 -12.42 -4.76
C ALA A 301 -2.44 -12.52 -3.27
N SER A 302 -2.96 -11.66 -2.40
CA SER A 302 -2.87 -11.87 -0.95
C SER A 302 -3.66 -13.11 -0.51
N ASP A 303 -4.63 -13.57 -1.30
CA ASP A 303 -5.39 -14.80 -1.04
C ASP A 303 -4.99 -15.94 -2.00
N GLU A 304 -4.98 -17.16 -1.48
CA GLU A 304 -4.60 -18.39 -2.18
C GLU A 304 -5.37 -18.60 -3.50
N TYR A 305 -6.69 -18.34 -3.48
CA TYR A 305 -7.54 -18.44 -4.67
C TYR A 305 -6.99 -17.62 -5.85
N PHE A 306 -6.64 -16.35 -5.62
CA PHE A 306 -6.14 -15.48 -6.67
C PHE A 306 -4.69 -15.79 -7.05
N GLN A 307 -3.88 -16.33 -6.14
CA GLN A 307 -2.52 -16.80 -6.47
C GLN A 307 -2.58 -17.86 -7.58
N LEU A 308 -3.51 -18.82 -7.48
CA LEU A 308 -3.73 -19.83 -8.51
C LEU A 308 -4.40 -19.26 -9.76
N GLU A 309 -5.46 -18.45 -9.58
CA GLU A 309 -6.25 -17.95 -10.70
C GLU A 309 -5.40 -17.05 -11.63
N ILE A 310 -4.49 -16.23 -11.09
CA ILE A 310 -3.59 -15.42 -11.92
C ILE A 310 -2.70 -16.29 -12.83
N VAL A 311 -2.16 -17.38 -12.30
CA VAL A 311 -1.33 -18.31 -13.10
C VAL A 311 -2.17 -19.02 -14.16
N LYS A 312 -3.37 -19.48 -13.79
CA LYS A 312 -4.32 -20.13 -14.70
C LYS A 312 -4.76 -19.24 -15.88
N HIS A 313 -4.82 -17.92 -15.68
CA HIS A 313 -5.09 -16.94 -16.74
C HIS A 313 -3.84 -16.43 -17.46
N ASN A 314 -2.72 -17.17 -17.41
CA ASN A 314 -1.45 -16.83 -18.06
C ASN A 314 -0.80 -15.51 -17.59
N GLY A 315 -1.07 -15.07 -16.36
CA GLY A 315 -0.53 -13.83 -15.81
C GLY A 315 0.99 -13.81 -15.63
N LEU A 316 1.65 -14.98 -15.65
CA LEU A 316 3.11 -15.07 -15.53
C LEU A 316 3.85 -14.42 -16.71
N VAL A 317 3.32 -14.48 -17.94
CA VAL A 317 4.02 -13.95 -19.12
C VAL A 317 4.09 -12.42 -19.08
N PRO A 318 2.98 -11.68 -18.88
CA PRO A 318 3.04 -10.23 -18.73
C PRO A 318 3.86 -9.79 -17.52
N LEU A 319 3.74 -10.47 -16.38
CA LEU A 319 4.55 -10.15 -15.19
C LEU A 319 6.05 -10.29 -15.46
N HIS A 320 6.48 -11.33 -16.19
CA HIS A 320 7.88 -11.49 -16.59
C HIS A 320 8.36 -10.32 -17.46
N HIS A 321 7.56 -9.91 -18.43
CA HIS A 321 7.85 -8.75 -19.28
C HIS A 321 7.99 -7.46 -18.45
N LEU A 322 7.10 -7.23 -17.47
CA LEU A 322 7.17 -6.04 -16.61
C LEU A 322 8.44 -5.99 -15.74
N LEU A 323 9.00 -7.13 -15.34
CA LEU A 323 10.28 -7.18 -14.62
C LEU A 323 11.48 -6.71 -15.46
N GLN A 324 11.33 -6.67 -16.78
CA GLN A 324 12.35 -6.18 -17.73
C GLN A 324 12.19 -4.68 -18.04
N SER A 325 11.21 -4.01 -17.42
CA SER A 325 11.00 -2.57 -17.58
C SER A 325 12.19 -1.76 -17.09
N ARG A 326 12.34 -0.54 -17.61
CA ARG A 326 13.32 0.45 -17.11
C ARG A 326 12.74 1.36 -16.03
N ILE A 327 11.47 1.21 -15.70
CA ILE A 327 10.74 2.08 -14.77
C ILE A 327 10.66 1.38 -13.41
N PRO A 328 11.34 1.88 -12.35
CA PRO A 328 11.39 1.20 -11.06
C PRO A 328 10.02 0.94 -10.44
N GLN A 329 9.04 1.81 -10.64
CA GLN A 329 7.68 1.64 -10.12
C GLN A 329 6.97 0.41 -10.73
N ILE A 330 7.18 0.15 -12.02
CA ILE A 330 6.62 -1.01 -12.71
C ILE A 330 7.31 -2.29 -12.25
N ILE A 331 8.65 -2.27 -12.18
CA ILE A 331 9.42 -3.41 -11.66
C ILE A 331 8.97 -3.74 -10.24
N LEU A 332 8.83 -2.72 -9.38
CA LEU A 332 8.40 -2.88 -8.00
C LEU A 332 6.99 -3.51 -7.89
N ALA A 333 6.03 -3.01 -8.68
CA ALA A 333 4.68 -3.58 -8.71
C ALA A 333 4.71 -5.05 -9.16
N ALA A 334 5.44 -5.37 -10.23
CA ALA A 334 5.53 -6.72 -10.79
C ALA A 334 6.26 -7.70 -9.85
N VAL A 335 7.39 -7.31 -9.27
CA VAL A 335 8.16 -8.17 -8.36
C VAL A 335 7.40 -8.43 -7.05
N ALA A 336 6.65 -7.44 -6.56
CA ALA A 336 5.78 -7.62 -5.41
C ALA A 336 4.58 -8.53 -5.72
N CYS A 337 4.02 -8.44 -6.95
CA CYS A 337 2.95 -9.31 -7.42
C CYS A 337 3.42 -10.78 -7.52
N ILE A 338 4.54 -11.03 -8.22
CA ILE A 338 5.07 -12.40 -8.35
C ILE A 338 5.50 -12.99 -6.99
N ARG A 339 5.98 -12.16 -6.05
CA ARG A 339 6.25 -12.61 -4.68
C ARG A 339 5.00 -13.20 -4.05
N ASN A 340 3.86 -12.51 -4.12
CA ASN A 340 2.61 -13.02 -3.56
C ASN A 340 2.12 -14.29 -4.27
N ILE A 341 2.22 -14.34 -5.60
CA ILE A 341 1.87 -15.53 -6.39
C ILE A 341 2.75 -16.74 -6.02
N SER A 342 4.04 -16.51 -5.74
CA SER A 342 5.02 -17.55 -5.40
C SER A 342 4.81 -18.19 -4.02
N ILE A 343 3.94 -17.63 -3.17
CA ILE A 343 3.63 -18.21 -1.86
C ILE A 343 2.96 -19.58 -2.02
N HIS A 344 2.17 -19.78 -3.07
CA HIS A 344 1.49 -21.04 -3.31
C HIS A 344 2.43 -22.11 -3.87
N PRO A 345 2.55 -23.31 -3.25
CA PRO A 345 3.45 -24.38 -3.72
C PRO A 345 3.20 -24.83 -5.17
N ASN A 346 1.93 -24.99 -5.58
CA ASN A 346 1.55 -25.33 -6.96
C ASN A 346 2.02 -24.33 -8.04
N ASN A 347 2.38 -23.09 -7.65
CA ASN A 347 2.86 -22.09 -8.59
C ASN A 347 4.38 -22.13 -8.80
N GLU A 348 5.14 -22.86 -7.98
CA GLU A 348 6.60 -22.89 -8.07
C GLU A 348 7.09 -23.37 -9.44
N THR A 349 6.64 -24.55 -9.86
CA THR A 349 7.04 -25.14 -11.14
C THR A 349 6.66 -24.25 -12.33
N PRO A 350 5.41 -23.73 -12.44
CA PRO A 350 5.07 -22.73 -13.45
C PRO A 350 5.99 -21.50 -13.47
N ILE A 351 6.32 -20.92 -12.31
CA ILE A 351 7.17 -19.72 -12.21
C ILE A 351 8.60 -20.03 -12.66
N VAL A 352 9.16 -21.17 -12.25
CA VAL A 352 10.50 -21.59 -12.65
C VAL A 352 10.55 -21.87 -14.16
N HIS A 353 9.55 -22.55 -14.72
CA HIS A 353 9.45 -22.80 -16.17
C HIS A 353 9.28 -21.52 -16.98
N ALA A 354 8.61 -20.51 -16.43
CA ALA A 354 8.50 -19.18 -17.01
C ALA A 354 9.79 -18.33 -16.92
N LYS A 355 10.92 -18.93 -16.49
CA LYS A 355 12.26 -18.31 -16.46
C LYS A 355 12.34 -17.03 -15.62
N PHE A 356 11.63 -17.01 -14.48
CA PHE A 356 11.74 -15.91 -13.52
C PHE A 356 13.09 -15.87 -12.79
N LEU A 357 13.74 -17.02 -12.55
CA LEU A 357 14.97 -17.07 -11.74
C LEU A 357 16.11 -16.16 -12.25
N PRO A 358 16.51 -16.18 -13.54
CA PRO A 358 17.56 -15.28 -14.02
C PRO A 358 17.17 -13.81 -13.88
N GLN A 359 15.90 -13.48 -14.17
CA GLN A 359 15.40 -12.10 -14.07
C GLN A 359 15.43 -11.61 -12.62
N LEU A 360 14.94 -12.41 -11.67
CA LEU A 360 14.94 -12.08 -10.24
C LEU A 360 16.36 -11.85 -9.70
N LEU A 361 17.34 -12.64 -10.15
CA LEU A 361 18.76 -12.47 -9.78
C LEU A 361 19.37 -11.19 -10.37
N GLU A 362 18.95 -10.80 -11.58
CA GLU A 362 19.34 -9.54 -12.19
C GLU A 362 18.82 -8.34 -11.40
N LEU A 363 17.57 -8.41 -10.89
CA LEU A 363 16.97 -7.36 -10.05
C LEU A 363 17.76 -7.08 -8.78
N LEU A 364 18.54 -8.05 -8.27
CA LEU A 364 19.42 -7.84 -7.12
C LEU A 364 20.57 -6.84 -7.40
N SER A 365 20.80 -6.52 -8.67
CA SER A 365 21.75 -5.50 -9.11
C SER A 365 21.22 -4.08 -8.97
N ILE A 366 19.90 -3.91 -8.99
CA ILE A 366 19.22 -2.61 -9.00
C ILE A 366 19.38 -1.95 -7.64
N ASP A 367 19.69 -0.65 -7.61
CA ASP A 367 19.82 0.12 -6.37
C ASP A 367 18.45 0.52 -5.80
N ASN A 368 17.66 -0.50 -5.44
CA ASN A 368 16.37 -0.34 -4.78
C ASN A 368 16.16 -1.50 -3.81
N LEU A 369 16.22 -1.21 -2.52
CA LEU A 369 16.16 -2.20 -1.44
C LEU A 369 14.81 -2.94 -1.38
N GLU A 370 13.71 -2.30 -1.78
CA GLU A 370 12.38 -2.92 -1.78
C GLU A 370 12.25 -3.94 -2.92
N ILE A 371 12.74 -3.60 -4.12
CA ILE A 371 12.83 -4.53 -5.25
C ILE A 371 13.73 -5.72 -4.88
N GLN A 372 14.90 -5.47 -4.30
CA GLN A 372 15.82 -6.54 -3.86
C GLN A 372 15.16 -7.46 -2.83
N CYS A 373 14.45 -6.90 -1.85
CA CYS A 373 13.74 -7.67 -0.82
C CYS A 373 12.67 -8.57 -1.45
N HIS A 374 11.82 -8.01 -2.31
CA HIS A 374 10.79 -8.80 -2.99
C HIS A 374 11.36 -9.87 -3.92
N ALA A 375 12.43 -9.55 -4.66
CA ALA A 375 13.11 -10.51 -5.53
C ALA A 375 13.68 -11.69 -4.71
N MET A 376 14.39 -11.39 -3.62
CA MET A 376 14.93 -12.43 -2.73
C MET A 376 13.84 -13.28 -2.08
N SER A 377 12.76 -12.65 -1.62
CA SER A 377 11.62 -13.34 -1.03
C SER A 377 10.95 -14.28 -2.02
N THR A 378 10.83 -13.86 -3.28
CA THR A 378 10.33 -14.71 -4.37
C THR A 378 11.25 -15.90 -4.61
N ILE A 379 12.57 -15.68 -4.71
CA ILE A 379 13.55 -16.77 -4.89
C ILE A 379 13.47 -17.78 -3.73
N ARG A 380 13.34 -17.29 -2.49
CA ARG A 380 13.19 -18.16 -1.31
C ARG A 380 11.92 -18.99 -1.36
N ASN A 381 10.78 -18.40 -1.71
CA ASN A 381 9.50 -19.13 -1.81
C ASN A 381 9.57 -20.27 -2.84
N LEU A 382 10.33 -20.08 -3.92
CA LEU A 382 10.55 -21.11 -4.95
C LEU A 382 11.47 -22.25 -4.48
N ALA A 383 12.14 -22.13 -3.32
CA ALA A 383 13.13 -23.09 -2.83
C ALA A 383 12.55 -24.24 -1.98
N SER A 384 11.25 -24.55 -2.10
CA SER A 384 10.62 -25.56 -1.22
C SER A 384 11.07 -26.99 -1.55
N SER A 385 11.12 -27.36 -2.83
CA SER A 385 11.56 -28.69 -3.31
C SER A 385 13.06 -28.75 -3.62
N ASP A 386 13.68 -29.92 -3.49
CA ASP A 386 15.11 -30.09 -3.77
C ASP A 386 15.45 -29.85 -5.24
N GLU A 387 14.55 -30.23 -6.16
CA GLU A 387 14.68 -29.93 -7.58
C GLU A 387 14.77 -28.42 -7.83
N ASN A 388 13.91 -27.63 -7.19
CA ASN A 388 13.94 -26.18 -7.34
C ASN A 388 15.16 -25.56 -6.66
N LYS A 389 15.58 -26.05 -5.49
CA LYS A 389 16.84 -25.62 -4.84
C LYS A 389 18.04 -25.80 -5.78
N ILE A 390 18.12 -26.93 -6.48
CA ILE A 390 19.17 -27.19 -7.48
C ILE A 390 19.06 -26.20 -8.66
N LYS A 391 17.85 -25.94 -9.19
CA LYS A 391 17.66 -24.95 -10.27
C LYS A 391 18.05 -23.53 -9.84
N ILE A 392 17.73 -23.13 -8.62
CA ILE A 392 18.12 -21.83 -8.03
C ILE A 392 19.64 -21.75 -7.91
N PHE A 393 20.27 -22.82 -7.45
CA PHE A 393 21.72 -22.91 -7.38
C PHE A 393 22.38 -22.80 -8.76
N GLN A 394 21.90 -23.57 -9.75
CA GLN A 394 22.39 -23.54 -11.13
C GLN A 394 22.21 -22.17 -11.80
N ALA A 395 21.22 -21.38 -11.38
CA ALA A 395 21.04 -20.00 -11.83
C ALA A 395 22.09 -19.01 -11.27
N GLY A 396 22.96 -19.44 -10.36
CA GLY A 396 24.03 -18.63 -9.76
C GLY A 396 23.60 -17.83 -8.53
N ALA A 397 22.51 -18.23 -7.86
CA ALA A 397 21.97 -17.50 -6.71
C ALA A 397 22.97 -17.40 -5.55
N VAL A 398 23.71 -18.47 -5.25
CA VAL A 398 24.64 -18.53 -4.10
C VAL A 398 25.81 -17.56 -4.29
N GLU A 399 26.38 -17.50 -5.49
CA GLU A 399 27.45 -16.57 -5.84
C GLU A 399 26.95 -15.13 -5.81
N ARG A 400 25.77 -14.87 -6.39
CA ARG A 400 25.17 -13.53 -6.43
C ARG A 400 24.87 -12.98 -5.03
N ILE A 401 24.24 -13.78 -4.17
CA ILE A 401 23.95 -13.42 -2.78
C ILE A 401 25.26 -13.20 -2.02
N GLY A 402 26.23 -14.11 -2.19
CA GLY A 402 27.55 -14.01 -1.59
C GLY A 402 28.24 -12.68 -1.93
N ASP A 403 28.27 -12.31 -3.20
CA ASP A 403 28.87 -11.04 -3.64
C ASP A 403 28.16 -9.82 -3.05
N LEU A 404 26.83 -9.84 -2.92
CA LEU A 404 26.09 -8.73 -2.31
C LEU A 404 26.37 -8.59 -0.81
N LEU A 405 26.35 -9.69 -0.07
CA LEU A 405 26.71 -9.70 1.36
C LEU A 405 28.16 -9.29 1.60
N ARG A 406 29.05 -9.51 0.63
CA ARG A 406 30.49 -9.19 0.74
C ARG A 406 30.84 -7.78 0.32
N LEU A 407 30.38 -7.37 -0.86
CA LEU A 407 30.79 -6.15 -1.54
C LEU A 407 29.86 -4.98 -1.24
N LYS A 408 28.61 -5.25 -0.80
CA LYS A 408 27.60 -4.23 -0.53
C LYS A 408 27.04 -4.30 0.91
N ASP A 409 27.78 -4.85 1.86
CA ASP A 409 27.35 -5.01 3.26
C ASP A 409 26.87 -3.69 3.91
N GLY A 410 27.50 -2.56 3.59
CA GLY A 410 27.10 -1.24 4.10
C GLY A 410 25.93 -0.57 3.36
N ILE A 411 25.49 -1.15 2.24
CA ILE A 411 24.41 -0.60 1.39
C ILE A 411 23.12 -1.41 1.59
N VAL A 412 23.25 -2.74 1.67
CA VAL A 412 22.11 -3.64 1.87
C VAL A 412 21.62 -3.52 3.31
N ASN A 413 20.32 -3.27 3.50
CA ASN A 413 19.72 -3.19 4.85
C ASN A 413 19.47 -4.58 5.46
N ASP A 414 19.16 -4.62 6.75
CA ASP A 414 18.94 -5.89 7.46
C ASP A 414 17.75 -6.70 6.93
N SER A 415 16.74 -6.04 6.35
CA SER A 415 15.60 -6.74 5.74
C SER A 415 16.03 -7.58 4.54
N VAL A 416 16.80 -7.01 3.62
CA VAL A 416 17.32 -7.75 2.45
C VAL A 416 18.34 -8.80 2.90
N LYS A 417 19.20 -8.48 3.88
CA LYS A 417 20.15 -9.47 4.45
C LYS A 417 19.43 -10.67 5.06
N SER A 418 18.32 -10.45 5.75
CA SER A 418 17.52 -11.51 6.35
C SER A 418 16.96 -12.47 5.30
N GLU A 419 16.41 -11.93 4.20
CA GLU A 419 15.94 -12.74 3.07
C GLU A 419 17.08 -13.49 2.38
N MET A 420 18.25 -12.84 2.21
CA MET A 420 19.45 -13.46 1.66
C MET A 420 19.96 -14.62 2.51
N THR A 421 20.15 -14.43 3.81
CA THR A 421 20.65 -15.48 4.70
C THR A 421 19.63 -16.61 4.86
N ALA A 422 18.33 -16.31 4.90
CA ALA A 422 17.28 -17.32 4.89
C ALA A 422 17.34 -18.18 3.61
N CYS A 423 17.50 -17.55 2.45
CA CYS A 423 17.64 -18.27 1.19
C CYS A 423 18.87 -19.19 1.20
N LEU A 424 20.03 -18.71 1.69
CA LEU A 424 21.22 -19.55 1.81
C LEU A 424 21.02 -20.71 2.78
N ALA A 425 20.30 -20.51 3.89
CA ALA A 425 20.00 -21.55 4.86
C ALA A 425 19.14 -22.68 4.26
N VAL A 426 18.11 -22.33 3.50
CA VAL A 426 17.25 -23.31 2.79
C VAL A 426 18.03 -24.04 1.70
N LEU A 427 18.85 -23.33 0.91
CA LEU A 427 19.66 -23.94 -0.13
C LEU A 427 20.75 -24.88 0.43
N ALA A 428 21.26 -24.61 1.64
CA ALA A 428 22.26 -25.44 2.31
C ALA A 428 21.75 -26.85 2.71
N LEU A 429 20.44 -27.08 2.63
CA LEU A 429 19.83 -28.40 2.84
C LEU A 429 20.19 -29.40 1.73
N VAL A 430 20.65 -28.92 0.57
CA VAL A 430 21.06 -29.77 -0.57
C VAL A 430 22.58 -29.89 -0.61
N ASP A 431 23.07 -31.13 -0.57
CA ASP A 431 24.51 -31.43 -0.52
C ASP A 431 25.30 -30.84 -1.70
N GLU A 432 24.72 -30.83 -2.91
CA GLU A 432 25.34 -30.27 -4.12
C GLU A 432 25.67 -28.76 -4.00
N VAL A 433 24.96 -28.04 -3.13
CA VAL A 433 25.10 -26.59 -2.97
C VAL A 433 26.21 -26.21 -1.99
N LYS A 434 26.49 -27.08 -1.01
CA LYS A 434 27.44 -26.84 0.10
C LYS A 434 28.83 -26.37 -0.37
N PRO A 435 29.45 -26.97 -1.42
CA PRO A 435 30.76 -26.53 -1.90
C PRO A 435 30.82 -25.06 -2.34
N SER A 436 29.75 -24.52 -2.93
CA SER A 436 29.69 -23.10 -3.29
C SER A 436 29.48 -22.21 -2.07
N LEU A 437 28.72 -22.67 -1.07
CA LEU A 437 28.50 -21.95 0.19
C LEU A 437 29.78 -21.80 1.02
N PHE A 438 30.72 -22.74 0.93
CA PHE A 438 32.02 -22.65 1.63
C PHE A 438 32.79 -21.35 1.30
N ARG A 439 32.63 -20.79 0.10
CA ARG A 439 33.25 -19.51 -0.29
C ARG A 439 32.67 -18.32 0.49
N ASN A 440 31.43 -18.44 0.94
CA ASN A 440 30.70 -17.43 1.71
C ASN A 440 30.79 -17.64 3.22
N LEU A 441 31.34 -18.77 3.69
CA LEU A 441 31.33 -19.17 5.10
C LEU A 441 31.94 -18.13 6.04
N LYS A 442 33.08 -17.53 5.66
CA LYS A 442 33.73 -16.45 6.43
C LYS A 442 32.76 -15.29 6.71
N TYR A 443 31.92 -14.94 5.74
CA TYR A 443 31.00 -13.81 5.84
C TYR A 443 29.75 -14.18 6.61
N LEU A 444 29.22 -15.40 6.44
CA LEU A 444 28.15 -15.91 7.29
C LEU A 444 28.57 -15.90 8.77
N ILE A 445 29.79 -16.37 9.09
CA ILE A 445 30.33 -16.34 10.46
C ILE A 445 30.51 -14.90 10.96
N ARG A 446 30.90 -13.96 10.09
CA ARG A 446 30.95 -12.55 10.48
C ARG A 446 29.57 -12.03 10.86
N LEU A 447 28.54 -12.33 10.06
CA LEU A 447 27.17 -11.87 10.31
C LEU A 447 26.65 -12.35 11.67
N THR A 448 26.92 -13.59 12.08
CA THR A 448 26.49 -14.10 13.40
C THR A 448 27.07 -13.29 14.57
N LEU A 449 28.24 -12.66 14.38
CA LEU A 449 28.94 -11.89 15.40
C LEU A 449 28.69 -10.38 15.32
N THR A 450 28.46 -9.81 14.13
CA THR A 450 28.53 -8.35 13.94
C THR A 450 27.20 -7.66 13.75
N THR A 451 26.17 -8.33 13.23
CA THR A 451 24.86 -7.68 13.06
C THR A 451 24.15 -7.53 14.41
N SER A 452 23.19 -6.62 14.52
CA SER A 452 22.25 -6.56 15.66
C SER A 452 20.92 -7.24 15.35
N ASN A 453 20.61 -7.47 14.06
CA ASN A 453 19.37 -8.09 13.64
C ASN A 453 19.37 -9.60 13.92
N ILE A 454 18.41 -10.06 14.71
CA ILE A 454 18.32 -11.46 15.15
C ILE A 454 18.09 -12.40 13.97
N ASP A 455 17.20 -12.06 13.02
CA ASP A 455 16.90 -12.91 11.87
C ASP A 455 18.13 -13.13 10.99
N VAL A 456 18.91 -12.07 10.74
CA VAL A 456 20.16 -12.19 9.97
C VAL A 456 21.14 -13.13 10.69
N LYS A 457 21.26 -13.02 12.03
CA LYS A 457 22.13 -13.90 12.84
C LYS A 457 21.69 -15.36 12.79
N THR A 458 20.42 -15.62 13.08
CA THR A 458 19.87 -16.97 13.21
C THR A 458 19.90 -17.68 11.86
N ASN A 459 19.51 -16.99 10.78
CA ASN A 459 19.55 -17.55 9.43
C ASN A 459 20.99 -17.80 8.95
N ALA A 460 21.93 -16.91 9.27
CA ALA A 460 23.35 -17.14 8.94
C ALA A 460 23.91 -18.35 9.70
N ALA A 461 23.56 -18.52 10.97
CA ALA A 461 23.94 -19.69 11.77
C ALA A 461 23.30 -20.99 11.24
N ALA A 462 22.02 -20.95 10.85
CA ALA A 462 21.33 -22.08 10.21
C ALA A 462 22.03 -22.49 8.91
N ALA A 463 22.41 -21.53 8.06
CA ALA A 463 23.17 -21.81 6.84
C ALA A 463 24.54 -22.46 7.14
N ILE A 464 25.24 -22.00 8.19
CA ILE A 464 26.52 -22.58 8.62
C ILE A 464 26.32 -24.02 9.10
N GLY A 465 25.33 -24.28 9.96
CA GLY A 465 25.09 -25.61 10.51
C GLY A 465 24.62 -26.60 9.44
N ASN A 466 23.72 -26.21 8.53
CA ASN A 466 23.30 -27.06 7.41
C ASN A 466 24.48 -27.39 6.48
N CYS A 467 25.39 -26.43 6.26
CA CYS A 467 26.64 -26.70 5.53
C CYS A 467 27.58 -27.66 6.26
N ALA A 468 27.51 -27.74 7.59
CA ALA A 468 28.37 -28.60 8.40
C ALA A 468 27.89 -30.05 8.49
N THR A 469 26.61 -30.30 8.22
CA THR A 469 26.02 -31.64 8.26
C THR A 469 26.65 -32.55 7.20
N ASN A 470 27.07 -33.75 7.60
CA ASN A 470 27.59 -34.81 6.72
C ASN A 470 28.73 -34.33 5.80
N LEU A 471 29.71 -33.61 6.35
CA LEU A 471 30.93 -33.19 5.64
C LEU A 471 31.80 -34.41 5.28
N SER A 472 31.42 -35.18 4.26
CA SER A 472 32.19 -36.34 3.80
C SER A 472 33.43 -35.96 2.99
N ASP A 473 33.54 -34.70 2.54
CA ASP A 473 34.62 -34.23 1.68
C ASP A 473 35.75 -33.53 2.47
N ALA A 474 37.00 -33.95 2.24
CA ALA A 474 38.16 -33.39 2.91
C ALA A 474 38.32 -31.87 2.70
N LYS A 475 37.79 -31.33 1.59
CA LYS A 475 37.81 -29.90 1.30
C LYS A 475 36.86 -29.13 2.20
N GLY A 476 35.62 -29.60 2.38
CA GLY A 476 34.66 -29.01 3.31
C GLY A 476 35.19 -28.99 4.74
N LEU A 477 35.69 -30.12 5.23
CA LEU A 477 36.30 -30.22 6.56
C LEU A 477 37.44 -29.19 6.75
N ALA A 478 38.34 -29.07 5.77
CA ALA A 478 39.44 -28.10 5.83
C ALA A 478 38.96 -26.64 5.93
N VAL A 479 37.82 -26.30 5.32
CA VAL A 479 37.23 -24.96 5.42
C VAL A 479 36.71 -24.69 6.84
N PHE A 480 35.97 -25.64 7.43
CA PHE A 480 35.49 -25.49 8.80
C PHE A 480 36.62 -25.45 9.83
N GLN A 481 37.67 -26.24 9.63
CA GLN A 481 38.88 -26.19 10.46
C GLN A 481 39.58 -24.83 10.37
N LYS A 482 39.69 -24.26 9.16
CA LYS A 482 40.29 -22.95 8.93
C LYS A 482 39.59 -21.84 9.70
N TYR A 483 38.25 -21.89 9.79
CA TYR A 483 37.43 -20.89 10.48
C TYR A 483 36.97 -21.32 11.88
N TRP A 484 37.54 -22.39 12.45
CA TRP A 484 37.12 -22.95 13.74
C TRP A 484 37.14 -21.92 14.87
N LYS A 485 38.15 -21.04 14.90
CA LYS A 485 38.28 -20.03 15.97
C LYS A 485 37.09 -19.06 15.97
N GLU A 486 36.67 -18.60 14.80
CA GLU A 486 35.53 -17.71 14.63
C GLU A 486 34.21 -18.45 14.84
N ILE A 487 34.11 -19.71 14.40
CA ILE A 487 32.95 -20.58 14.63
C ILE A 487 32.73 -20.77 16.13
N ARG A 488 33.76 -21.23 16.84
CA ARG A 488 33.79 -21.35 18.30
C ARG A 488 33.33 -20.06 18.98
N LYS A 489 33.83 -18.91 18.53
CA LYS A 489 33.48 -17.62 19.12
C LYS A 489 31.99 -17.32 19.01
N TYR A 490 31.36 -17.53 17.84
CA TYR A 490 29.93 -17.25 17.72
C TYR A 490 29.09 -18.27 18.47
N VAL A 491 29.48 -19.55 18.46
CA VAL A 491 28.75 -20.59 19.20
C VAL A 491 28.74 -20.29 20.70
N ILE A 492 29.88 -19.90 21.27
CA ILE A 492 29.95 -19.43 22.67
C ILE A 492 29.04 -18.21 22.86
N THR A 493 29.09 -17.23 21.96
CA THR A 493 28.26 -16.02 22.06
C THR A 493 26.77 -16.35 22.08
N PHE A 494 26.34 -17.33 21.27
CA PHE A 494 24.96 -17.79 21.19
C PHE A 494 24.54 -18.56 22.45
N MET A 495 25.38 -19.47 22.95
CA MET A 495 25.06 -20.27 24.16
C MET A 495 25.14 -19.45 25.46
N SER A 496 25.95 -18.40 25.50
CA SER A 496 26.08 -17.54 26.68
C SER A 496 25.00 -16.46 26.80
N CYS A 497 24.14 -16.28 25.79
CA CYS A 497 23.04 -15.32 25.88
C CYS A 497 21.80 -15.93 26.55
N ASP A 498 20.88 -15.10 27.05
CA ASP A 498 19.65 -15.58 27.71
C ASP A 498 18.54 -16.00 26.72
N ASP A 499 18.77 -15.90 25.42
CA ASP A 499 17.80 -16.28 24.39
C ASP A 499 17.84 -17.78 24.11
N VAL A 500 16.73 -18.46 24.41
CA VAL A 500 16.55 -19.91 24.25
C VAL A 500 16.76 -20.37 22.81
N SER A 501 16.36 -19.58 21.82
CA SER A 501 16.47 -19.93 20.39
C SER A 501 17.93 -19.85 19.94
N LEU A 502 18.66 -18.81 20.38
CA LEU A 502 20.09 -18.69 20.08
C LEU A 502 20.90 -19.80 20.76
N GLN A 503 20.59 -20.12 22.02
CA GLN A 503 21.18 -21.26 22.72
C GLN A 503 20.94 -22.58 21.97
N HIS A 504 19.70 -22.82 21.51
CA HIS A 504 19.33 -23.99 20.72
C HIS A 504 20.13 -24.08 19.42
N ILE A 505 20.19 -23.00 18.63
CA ILE A 505 20.97 -22.94 17.39
C ILE A 505 22.46 -23.18 17.67
N GLY A 506 23.00 -22.64 18.77
CA GLY A 506 24.39 -22.83 19.18
C GLY A 506 24.72 -24.31 19.39
N ILE A 507 23.91 -25.01 20.20
CA ILE A 507 24.08 -26.46 20.45
C ILE A 507 23.83 -27.27 19.18
N TRP A 508 22.75 -26.97 18.46
CA TRP A 508 22.41 -27.64 17.21
C TRP A 508 23.57 -27.56 16.21
N THR A 509 24.23 -26.40 16.11
CA THR A 509 25.38 -26.25 15.22
C THR A 509 26.56 -27.14 15.64
N LEU A 510 26.81 -27.29 16.94
CA LEU A 510 27.84 -28.23 17.43
C LEU A 510 27.51 -29.68 17.08
N VAL A 511 26.25 -30.08 17.20
CA VAL A 511 25.78 -31.41 16.77
C VAL A 511 26.03 -31.62 15.28
N GLN A 512 25.70 -30.63 14.43
CA GLN A 512 25.97 -30.74 12.99
C GLN A 512 27.47 -30.81 12.68
N LEU A 513 28.30 -30.07 13.42
CA LEU A 513 29.75 -30.05 13.22
C LEU A 513 30.43 -31.37 13.57
N ILE A 514 29.92 -32.14 14.54
CA ILE A 514 30.49 -33.44 14.90
C ILE A 514 29.96 -34.59 14.06
N SER A 515 28.78 -34.43 13.43
CA SER A 515 28.16 -35.45 12.59
C SER A 515 29.08 -35.86 11.43
N GLY A 516 29.75 -37.00 11.59
CA GLY A 516 30.72 -37.54 10.64
C GLY A 516 32.12 -36.91 10.67
N ASN A 517 32.47 -36.09 11.68
CA ASN A 517 33.73 -35.32 11.72
C ASN A 517 34.52 -35.52 13.02
N GLU A 518 35.32 -36.59 13.08
CA GLU A 518 36.13 -36.93 14.27
C GLU A 518 37.10 -35.83 14.71
N GLU A 519 37.71 -35.10 13.77
CA GLU A 519 38.68 -34.06 14.14
C GLU A 519 38.01 -32.83 14.81
N LEU A 520 36.83 -32.43 14.33
CA LEU A 520 36.05 -31.35 14.96
C LEU A 520 35.47 -31.81 16.30
N LYS A 521 35.04 -33.07 16.38
CA LYS A 521 34.61 -33.72 17.63
C LYS A 521 35.71 -33.64 18.69
N MET A 522 36.94 -34.04 18.35
CA MET A 522 38.09 -33.94 19.27
C MET A 522 38.40 -32.50 19.70
N LYS A 523 38.28 -31.52 18.79
CA LYS A 523 38.44 -30.10 19.15
C LYS A 523 37.39 -29.63 20.15
N ILE A 524 36.14 -30.03 19.97
CA ILE A 524 35.03 -29.69 20.90
C ILE A 524 35.23 -30.40 22.25
N ALA A 525 35.56 -31.69 22.24
CA ALA A 525 35.80 -32.48 23.45
C ALA A 525 36.99 -31.95 24.29
N SER A 526 37.97 -31.30 23.64
CA SER A 526 39.10 -30.67 24.33
C SER A 526 38.81 -29.24 24.86
N ASP A 527 37.63 -28.68 24.56
CA ASP A 527 37.30 -27.29 24.88
C ASP A 527 36.42 -27.18 26.14
N ALA A 528 37.07 -27.02 27.29
CA ALA A 528 36.39 -26.90 28.58
C ALA A 528 35.34 -25.77 28.63
N THR A 529 35.50 -24.69 27.85
CA THR A 529 34.51 -23.61 27.83
C THR A 529 33.22 -24.08 27.14
N LEU A 530 33.34 -24.78 26.02
CA LEU A 530 32.19 -25.31 25.30
C LEU A 530 31.49 -26.39 26.12
N LEU A 531 32.24 -27.33 26.72
CA LEU A 531 31.66 -28.39 27.56
C LEU A 531 30.81 -27.83 28.71
N ASN A 532 31.35 -26.86 29.46
CA ASN A 532 30.62 -26.22 30.55
C ASN A 532 29.33 -25.53 30.06
N LEU A 533 29.38 -24.85 28.91
CA LEU A 533 28.21 -24.16 28.35
C LEU A 533 27.15 -25.16 27.85
N ILE A 534 27.56 -26.28 27.25
CA ILE A 534 26.62 -27.34 26.82
C ILE A 534 25.89 -27.91 28.04
N GLU A 535 26.61 -28.20 29.12
CA GLU A 535 26.01 -28.64 30.39
C GLU A 535 25.06 -27.60 30.99
N GLU A 536 25.49 -26.32 31.03
CA GLU A 536 24.70 -25.22 31.59
C GLU A 536 23.39 -25.02 30.84
N VAL A 537 23.42 -25.00 29.50
CA VAL A 537 22.20 -24.86 28.69
C VAL A 537 21.28 -26.06 28.87
N GLY A 538 21.81 -27.28 28.87
CA GLY A 538 21.02 -28.50 29.12
C GLY A 538 20.32 -28.47 30.48
N GLN A 539 21.02 -28.06 31.54
CA GLN A 539 20.44 -27.97 32.89
C GLN A 539 19.41 -26.83 33.02
N LYS A 540 19.67 -25.66 32.42
CA LYS A 540 18.75 -24.51 32.44
C LYS A 540 17.42 -24.83 31.77
N GLN A 541 17.43 -25.53 30.63
CA GLN A 541 16.19 -25.88 29.93
C GLN A 541 15.39 -26.99 30.61
N LYS A 542 16.07 -27.95 31.26
CA LYS A 542 15.42 -28.92 32.15
C LYS A 542 14.66 -28.25 33.29
N ALA A 543 15.25 -27.22 33.91
CA ALA A 543 14.63 -26.48 35.01
C ALA A 543 13.40 -25.65 34.57
N SER A 544 13.41 -25.08 33.36
CA SER A 544 12.28 -24.30 32.83
C SER A 544 11.09 -25.19 32.42
N LEU A 545 11.34 -26.40 31.90
CA LEU A 545 10.31 -27.40 31.61
C LEU A 545 9.58 -27.89 32.87
N HIS A 546 10.32 -28.04 33.98
CA HIS A 546 9.72 -28.42 35.28
C HIS A 546 8.86 -27.30 35.92
N GLN A 547 9.13 -26.03 35.64
CA GLN A 547 8.30 -24.91 36.15
C GLN A 547 7.03 -24.68 35.32
N ASN A 548 7.10 -24.82 33.99
CA ASN A 548 5.94 -24.62 33.10
C ASN A 548 4.90 -25.74 33.13
N GLY A 549 5.21 -26.90 33.73
CA GLY A 549 4.23 -27.95 34.03
C GLY A 549 3.15 -27.56 35.06
N SER A 550 3.28 -26.40 35.70
CA SER A 550 2.35 -25.91 36.74
C SER A 550 1.53 -24.67 36.36
N ALA A 551 1.76 -24.06 35.19
CA ALA A 551 1.10 -22.83 34.79
C ALA A 551 0.76 -22.83 33.28
N ARG A 552 -0.32 -23.53 32.89
CA ARG A 552 -0.98 -23.29 31.60
C ARG A 552 -1.85 -22.05 31.71
N GLY A 553 -1.29 -20.90 31.36
CA GLY A 553 -2.03 -19.64 31.31
C GLY A 553 -1.23 -18.52 30.66
N SER A 554 -1.55 -18.25 29.39
CA SER A 554 -1.38 -16.97 28.70
C SER A 554 0.02 -16.35 28.65
N GLN A 555 0.76 -16.59 27.56
CA GLN A 555 1.60 -15.56 26.92
C GLN A 555 1.58 -15.72 25.40
N GLY A 556 0.71 -14.97 24.74
CA GLY A 556 0.73 -14.79 23.29
C GLY A 556 1.77 -13.76 22.91
N ARG A 557 2.95 -14.21 22.46
CA ARG A 557 3.92 -13.44 21.65
C ARG A 557 4.82 -14.41 20.88
N ASN A 558 4.81 -14.28 19.55
CA ASN A 558 5.76 -14.79 18.55
C ASN A 558 5.83 -16.32 18.25
N GLU A 559 4.70 -17.02 18.13
CA GLU A 559 4.70 -18.41 17.62
C GLU A 559 5.19 -18.51 16.15
N THR A 560 4.90 -17.52 15.30
CA THR A 560 5.26 -17.56 13.86
C THR A 560 6.76 -17.41 13.56
N GLN A 561 7.54 -16.75 14.44
CA GLN A 561 8.98 -16.53 14.23
C GLN A 561 9.82 -17.76 14.59
N THR A 562 9.46 -18.44 15.68
CA THR A 562 10.12 -19.66 16.14
C THR A 562 9.87 -20.83 15.17
N GLU A 563 8.67 -20.93 14.59
CA GLU A 563 8.34 -21.93 13.56
C GLU A 563 9.18 -21.79 12.28
N THR A 564 9.44 -20.55 11.84
CA THR A 564 10.17 -20.28 10.58
C THR A 564 11.64 -20.70 10.68
N VAL A 565 12.33 -20.35 11.77
CA VAL A 565 13.74 -20.74 11.97
C VAL A 565 13.86 -22.25 12.18
N ASN A 566 12.96 -22.84 12.97
CA ASN A 566 12.94 -24.29 13.20
C ASN A 566 12.75 -25.07 11.90
N SER A 567 11.93 -24.59 10.97
CA SER A 567 11.74 -25.25 9.66
C SER A 567 13.01 -25.32 8.79
N MET A 568 14.01 -24.47 9.06
CA MET A 568 15.29 -24.43 8.32
C MET A 568 16.40 -25.24 8.98
N LEU A 569 16.22 -25.71 10.22
CA LEU A 569 17.21 -26.51 10.94
C LEU A 569 17.00 -28.00 10.66
N LEU A 570 18.01 -28.66 10.10
CA LEU A 570 17.99 -30.12 9.94
C LEU A 570 17.79 -30.81 11.30
N GLY A 571 16.69 -31.56 11.47
CA GLY A 571 16.41 -32.29 12.72
C GLY A 571 15.82 -31.43 13.85
N SER A 572 15.07 -30.37 13.52
CA SER A 572 14.44 -29.41 14.46
C SER A 572 13.51 -29.97 15.54
N ASN A 573 13.26 -31.28 15.58
CA ASN A 573 12.33 -31.92 16.51
C ASN A 573 12.90 -32.08 17.92
N TYR A 574 14.20 -31.86 18.11
CA TYR A 574 14.88 -32.00 19.39
C TYR A 574 15.01 -30.65 20.11
N SER A 575 14.64 -30.64 21.38
CA SER A 575 14.88 -29.53 22.31
C SER A 575 16.38 -29.31 22.54
N ALA A 576 16.77 -28.13 23.04
CA ALA A 576 18.19 -27.89 23.34
C ALA A 576 18.69 -28.77 24.49
N GLU A 577 17.80 -29.19 25.40
CA GLU A 577 18.12 -30.22 26.42
C GLU A 577 18.49 -31.55 25.77
N GLU A 578 17.65 -32.07 24.87
CA GLU A 578 17.89 -33.35 24.17
C GLU A 578 19.16 -33.29 23.32
N LEU A 579 19.37 -32.18 22.60
CA LEU A 579 20.58 -31.96 21.82
C LEU A 579 21.83 -31.87 22.71
N SER A 580 21.74 -31.19 23.87
CA SER A 580 22.87 -31.10 24.81
C SER A 580 23.27 -32.46 25.37
N HIS A 581 22.28 -33.26 25.75
CA HIS A 581 22.51 -34.60 26.28
C HIS A 581 23.12 -35.52 25.21
N THR A 582 22.57 -35.50 24.00
CA THR A 582 23.09 -36.29 22.86
C THR A 582 24.52 -35.86 22.52
N LEU A 583 24.77 -34.56 22.45
CA LEU A 583 26.08 -33.99 22.17
C LEU A 583 27.12 -34.41 23.22
N LEU A 584 26.80 -34.31 24.51
CA LEU A 584 27.70 -34.75 25.58
C LEU A 584 27.97 -36.25 25.50
N GLN A 585 26.96 -37.08 25.23
CA GLN A 585 27.17 -38.52 25.07
C GLN A 585 28.12 -38.85 23.92
N GLU A 586 27.95 -38.19 22.77
CA GLU A 586 28.85 -38.38 21.63
C GLU A 586 30.26 -37.88 21.95
N LEU A 587 30.44 -36.75 22.61
CA LEU A 587 31.76 -36.19 22.93
C LEU A 587 32.56 -37.02 23.96
N HIS A 588 31.88 -37.82 24.80
CA HIS A 588 32.54 -38.74 25.74
C HIS A 588 32.94 -40.08 25.12
N GLN A 589 32.34 -40.46 23.99
CA GLN A 589 32.70 -41.65 23.20
C GLN A 589 33.86 -41.34 22.28
#